data_AF-A0A3M0Z300-F1
#
_entry.id   AF-A0A3M0Z300-F1
#
_cell.length_a   1.000
_cell.length_b   1.000
_cell.length_c   1.000
_cell.angle_alpha   90.00
_cell.angle_beta   90.00
_cell.angle_gamma   90.00
#
_symmetry.space_group_name_H-M   'P 1'
#
loop_
_entity.id
_entity.type
_entity.pdbx_description
1 polymer ?
#
loop_
_entity_poly.entity_id
_entity_poly.type
_entity_poly.pdbx_seq_one_letter_code
_entity_poly.pdbx_strand_id
1 'polypeptide(L)'
;MALQGSFQDFGLPDIFQLISLQRKTGILTVRSEHEVIRIVFYQGHIIEADSEPRRFEDRLGQVLVRTGQITQEQLDQALEQQRKTLKRLGLVL
;
A
#
# COMPACT_ATOMS: atom_id res chain seq x y z
N MET A 1 -3.43 19.88 -10.06
CA MET A 1 -3.01 18.57 -10.59
C MET A 1 -1.90 18.83 -11.59
N ALA A 2 -0.73 18.20 -11.47
CA ALA A 2 0.45 18.60 -12.25
C ALA A 2 0.92 17.61 -13.33
N LEU A 3 0.48 16.34 -13.29
CA LEU A 3 0.95 15.34 -14.25
C LEU A 3 -0.08 14.21 -14.42
N GLN A 4 -0.56 13.99 -15.65
CA GLN A 4 -1.36 12.84 -16.07
C GLN A 4 -0.95 12.51 -17.52
N GLY A 5 -0.68 11.24 -17.83
CA GLY A 5 -0.18 10.83 -19.15
C GLY A 5 0.03 9.32 -19.26
N SER A 6 0.62 8.89 -20.37
CA SER A 6 0.99 7.49 -20.63
C SER A 6 2.51 7.31 -20.57
N PHE A 7 2.98 6.06 -20.40
CA PHE A 7 4.41 5.75 -20.40
C PHE A 7 5.06 5.81 -21.79
N GLN A 8 4.30 6.04 -22.85
CA GLN A 8 4.84 6.14 -24.21
C GLN A 8 5.62 7.44 -24.40
N ASP A 9 5.22 8.50 -23.70
CA ASP A 9 5.82 9.84 -23.81
C ASP A 9 6.88 10.11 -22.74
N PHE A 10 6.75 9.46 -21.57
CA PHE A 10 7.65 9.61 -20.42
C PHE A 10 7.84 8.27 -19.71
N GLY A 11 9.08 7.80 -19.60
CA GLY A 11 9.39 6.61 -18.83
C GLY A 11 9.14 6.82 -17.33
N LEU A 12 8.81 5.76 -16.60
CA LEU A 12 8.74 5.78 -15.13
C LEU A 12 10.00 6.35 -14.47
N PRO A 13 11.24 6.00 -14.92
CA PRO A 13 12.45 6.58 -14.34
C PRO A 13 12.50 8.11 -14.44
N ASP A 14 12.07 8.67 -15.57
CA ASP A 14 12.07 10.11 -15.81
C ASP A 14 11.08 10.83 -14.88
N ILE A 15 9.89 10.24 -14.68
CA ILE A 15 8.88 10.75 -13.74
C ILE A 15 9.44 10.75 -12.31
N PHE A 16 10.12 9.67 -11.91
CA PHE A 16 10.71 9.56 -10.57
C PHE A 16 11.83 10.58 -10.38
N GLN A 17 12.68 10.74 -11.40
CA GLN A 17 13.75 11.72 -11.40
C GLN A 17 13.19 13.14 -11.28
N LEU A 18 12.14 13.48 -12.05
CA LEU A 18 11.50 14.78 -12.00
C LEU A 18 10.90 15.08 -10.62
N ILE A 19 10.17 14.12 -10.03
CA ILE A 19 9.61 14.25 -8.67
C ILE A 19 10.72 14.47 -7.64
N SER A 20 11.81 13.72 -7.75
CA SER A 20 12.98 13.81 -6.86
C SER A 20 13.67 15.16 -6.98
N LEU A 21 13.98 15.61 -8.20
CA LEU A 21 14.65 16.89 -8.49
C LEU A 21 13.81 18.08 -8.02
N GLN A 22 12.50 18.04 -8.23
CA GLN A 22 11.58 19.09 -7.80
C GLN A 22 11.16 18.99 -6.32
N ARG A 23 11.65 17.97 -5.59
CA ARG A 23 11.32 17.69 -4.18
C ARG A 23 9.81 17.67 -3.92
N LYS A 24 9.04 17.10 -4.85
CA LYS A 24 7.57 17.05 -4.71
C LYS A 24 7.18 16.06 -3.62
N THR A 25 6.15 16.43 -2.86
CA THR A 25 5.45 15.54 -1.92
C THR A 25 4.08 15.23 -2.50
N GLY A 26 3.67 13.97 -2.45
CA GLY A 26 2.37 13.54 -2.98
C GLY A 26 2.32 12.05 -3.29
N ILE A 27 1.27 11.64 -3.99
CA ILE A 27 1.05 10.25 -4.38
C ILE A 27 1.11 10.14 -5.90
N LEU A 28 2.02 9.33 -6.41
CA LEU A 28 2.00 8.88 -7.80
C LEU A 28 1.16 7.61 -7.87
N THR A 29 0.14 7.61 -8.72
CA THR A 29 -0.69 6.43 -8.97
C THR A 29 -0.38 5.91 -10.37
N VAL A 30 0.12 4.68 -10.43
CA VAL A 30 0.39 3.94 -11.66
C VAL A 30 -0.69 2.90 -11.82
N ARG A 31 -1.35 2.87 -12.98
CA ARG A 31 -2.45 1.93 -13.25
C ARG A 31 -2.12 1.09 -14.46
N SER A 32 -2.29 -0.21 -14.34
CA SER A 32 -2.35 -1.15 -15.45
C SER A 32 -3.77 -1.71 -15.55
N GLU A 33 -4.00 -2.67 -16.46
CA GLU A 33 -5.28 -3.38 -16.57
C GLU A 33 -5.61 -4.21 -15.32
N HIS A 34 -4.60 -4.71 -14.61
CA HIS A 34 -4.76 -5.72 -13.55
C HIS A 34 -4.43 -5.20 -12.15
N GLU A 35 -3.68 -4.11 -12.04
CA GLU A 35 -3.22 -3.58 -10.75
C GLU A 35 -3.14 -2.05 -10.74
N VAL A 36 -3.26 -1.48 -9.55
CA VAL A 36 -2.98 -0.07 -9.28
C VAL A 36 -1.88 0.04 -8.25
N ILE A 37 -0.75 0.63 -8.60
CA ILE A 37 0.34 0.88 -7.67
C ILE A 37 0.26 2.33 -7.20
N ARG A 38 0.31 2.54 -5.89
CA ARG A 38 0.46 3.85 -5.27
C ARG A 38 1.84 3.99 -4.68
N ILE A 39 2.52 5.07 -5.03
CA ILE A 39 3.85 5.40 -4.52
C ILE A 39 3.75 6.75 -3.83
N VAL A 40 4.10 6.78 -2.55
CA VAL A 40 4.06 7.98 -1.71
C VAL A 40 5.45 8.60 -1.71
N PHE A 41 5.50 9.87 -2.09
CA PHE A 41 6.70 10.69 -2.06
C PHE A 41 6.60 11.74 -0.96
N TYR A 42 7.71 11.95 -0.24
CA TYR A 42 7.90 13.03 0.71
C TYR A 42 9.22 13.74 0.42
N GLN A 43 9.16 15.02 0.06
CA GLN A 43 10.33 15.83 -0.32
C GLN A 43 11.17 15.19 -1.44
N GLY A 44 10.50 14.55 -2.41
CA GLY A 44 11.15 13.83 -3.51
C GLY A 44 11.62 12.41 -3.18
N HIS A 45 11.54 11.97 -1.91
CA HIS A 45 11.91 10.61 -1.51
C HIS A 45 10.71 9.68 -1.49
N ILE A 46 10.88 8.45 -1.97
CA ILE A 46 9.87 7.40 -1.84
C ILE A 46 9.85 6.94 -0.38
N ILE A 47 8.70 7.02 0.28
CA ILE A 47 8.51 6.58 1.67
C ILE A 47 7.57 5.38 1.80
N GLU A 48 6.74 5.14 0.79
CA GLU A 48 5.82 4.00 0.74
C GLU A 48 5.54 3.64 -0.73
N ALA A 49 5.39 2.36 -1.01
CA ALA A 49 4.92 1.85 -2.29
C ALA A 49 4.05 0.62 -2.04
N ASP A 50 2.87 0.58 -2.63
CA ASP A 50 1.91 -0.49 -2.41
C ASP A 50 1.03 -0.72 -3.64
N SER A 51 0.54 -1.95 -3.79
CA SER A 51 -0.34 -2.36 -4.89
C SER A 51 -1.77 -2.58 -4.39
N GLU A 52 -2.76 -2.08 -5.13
CA GLU A 52 -4.17 -2.40 -4.99
C GLU A 52 -4.58 -3.42 -6.07
N PRO A 53 -5.23 -4.54 -5.68
CA PRO A 53 -5.53 -4.93 -4.30
C PRO A 53 -4.27 -5.43 -3.55
N ARG A 54 -4.14 -5.07 -2.27
CA ARG A 54 -3.10 -5.63 -1.40
C ARG A 54 -3.21 -7.15 -1.40
N ARG A 55 -2.09 -7.83 -1.63
CA ARG A 55 -2.05 -9.30 -1.56
C ARG A 55 -2.55 -9.72 -0.19
N PHE A 56 -3.44 -10.70 -0.17
CA PHE A 56 -4.04 -11.19 1.07
C PHE A 56 -2.99 -11.64 2.09
N GLU A 57 -1.89 -12.22 1.59
CA GLU A 57 -0.74 -12.72 2.37
C GLU A 57 0.03 -11.63 3.12
N ASP A 58 -0.05 -10.37 2.67
CA ASP A 58 0.65 -9.24 3.29
C ASP A 58 -0.20 -8.57 4.38
N ARG A 59 -1.44 -9.03 4.59
CA ARG A 59 -2.30 -8.50 5.65
C ARG A 59 -1.77 -8.93 7.01
N LEU A 60 -1.76 -7.99 7.97
CA LEU A 60 -1.26 -8.19 9.34
C LEU A 60 -1.67 -9.54 9.95
N GLY A 61 -2.97 -9.89 9.89
CA GLY A 61 -3.46 -11.14 10.46
C GLY A 61 -2.82 -12.39 9.82
N GLN A 62 -2.68 -12.39 8.50
CA GLN A 62 -2.07 -13.51 7.77
C GLN A 62 -0.57 -13.60 8.07
N VAL A 63 0.11 -12.47 8.20
CA VAL A 63 1.52 -12.43 8.62
C VAL A 63 1.67 -13.01 10.02
N LEU A 64 0.79 -12.67 10.97
CA LEU A 64 0.85 -13.18 12.35
C LEU A 64 0.56 -14.69 12.43
N VAL A 65 -0.38 -15.20 11.64
CA VAL A 65 -0.64 -16.65 11.53
C VAL A 65 0.57 -17.36 10.93
N ARG A 66 1.09 -16.85 9.80
CA ARG A 66 2.24 -17.44 9.10
C ARG A 66 3.52 -17.44 9.94
N THR A 67 3.70 -16.42 10.78
CA THR A 67 4.85 -16.32 11.71
C THR A 67 4.62 -17.03 13.04
N GLY A 68 3.48 -17.72 13.20
CA GLY A 68 3.16 -18.50 14.39
C GLY A 68 2.88 -17.68 15.65
N GLN A 69 2.65 -16.37 15.50
CA GLN A 69 2.35 -15.49 16.64
C GLN A 69 0.91 -15.66 17.13
N ILE A 70 0.00 -16.04 16.24
CA ILE A 70 -1.39 -16.38 16.54
C ILE A 70 -1.83 -17.61 15.71
N THR A 71 -2.87 -18.31 16.15
CA THR A 71 -3.52 -19.35 15.35
C THR A 71 -4.56 -18.77 14.39
N GLN A 72 -5.01 -19.57 13.41
CA GLN A 72 -6.08 -19.16 12.51
C GLN A 72 -7.38 -18.88 13.28
N GLU A 73 -7.69 -19.68 14.31
CA GLU A 73 -8.87 -19.47 15.16
C GLU A 73 -8.81 -18.14 15.93
N GLN A 74 -7.63 -17.78 16.46
CA GLN A 74 -7.43 -16.50 17.14
C GLN A 74 -7.61 -15.31 16.19
N LEU A 75 -7.12 -15.43 14.95
CA LEU A 75 -7.36 -14.42 13.92
C LEU A 75 -8.85 -14.27 13.60
N ASP A 76 -9.58 -15.37 13.46
CA ASP A 76 -11.01 -15.36 13.14
C ASP A 76 -11.83 -14.68 14.26
N GLN A 77 -11.51 -14.97 15.52
CA GLN A 77 -12.11 -14.30 16.68
C GLN A 77 -11.82 -12.78 16.69
N ALA A 78 -10.57 -12.39 16.44
CA ALA A 78 -10.18 -10.98 16.38
C ALA A 78 -10.88 -10.23 15.24
N LEU A 79 -11.07 -10.87 14.09
CA LEU A 79 -11.82 -10.31 12.96
C LEU A 79 -13.32 -10.15 13.28
N GLU A 80 -13.92 -11.10 13.98
CA GLU A 80 -15.31 -10.99 14.45
C GLU A 80 -15.47 -9.83 15.44
N GLN A 81 -14.53 -9.68 16.38
CA GLN A 81 -14.52 -8.59 17.34
C GLN A 81 -14.24 -7.24 16.68
N GLN A 82 -13.36 -7.18 15.68
CA GLN A 82 -13.15 -5.99 14.84
C GLN A 82 -14.46 -5.59 14.15
N ARG A 83 -15.22 -6.53 13.58
CA ARG A 83 -16.51 -6.22 12.94
C ARG A 83 -17.52 -5.65 13.92
N LYS A 84 -17.56 -6.15 15.16
CA LYS A 84 -18.46 -5.66 16.22
C LYS A 84 -18.06 -4.29 16.76
N THR A 85 -16.75 -4.02 16.88
CA THR A 85 -16.22 -2.84 17.57
C THR A 85 -15.75 -1.73 16.63
N LEU A 86 -15.58 -2.02 15.33
CA LEU A 86 -14.96 -1.17 14.32
C LEU A 86 -13.52 -0.73 14.66
N LYS A 87 -12.87 -1.37 15.64
CA LYS A 87 -11.48 -1.10 16.01
C LYS A 87 -10.53 -1.69 14.96
N ARG A 88 -9.33 -1.11 14.84
CA ARG A 88 -8.27 -1.66 13.98
C ARG A 88 -7.83 -3.03 14.52
N LEU A 89 -7.55 -3.99 13.63
CA LEU A 89 -7.18 -5.36 13.99
C LEU A 89 -6.03 -5.42 15.02
N GLY A 90 -5.00 -4.57 14.87
CA GLY A 90 -3.88 -4.50 15.82
C GLY A 90 -4.22 -3.96 17.22
N LEU A 91 -5.46 -3.50 17.47
CA LEU A 91 -5.95 -3.16 18.82
C LEU A 91 -6.81 -4.29 19.43
N VAL A 92 -7.19 -5.28 18.62
CA VAL A 92 -8.09 -6.36 19.01
C VAL A 92 -7.36 -7.70 19.10
N LEU A 93 -6.17 -7.78 18.48
CA LEU A 93 -5.18 -8.83 18.65
C LEU A 93 -4.33 -8.62 19.91
#